data_AF-A0A9E6Y0D0-F1
#
_entry.id   AF-A0A9E6Y0D0-F1
#
_cell.length_a   1.000
_cell.length_b   1.000
_cell.length_c   1.000
_cell.angle_alpha   90.00
_cell.angle_beta   90.00
_cell.angle_gamma   90.00
#
_symmetry.space_group_name_H-M   'P 1'
#
loop_
_entity.id
_entity.type
_entity.pdbx_description
1 polymer ?
#
loop_
_entity_poly.entity_id
_entity_poly.type
_entity_poly.pdbx_seq_one_letter_code
_entity_poly.pdbx_strand_id
1 'polypeptide(L)'
;MDFDAVVAHVRGWCTQPVVVVLEPDHSVMPGVLHEIDSAGIDGALFAVADPRDPDARPTGIAIALFRDAFVSARVADDGALHLHQGRIEIIVRRRDASSAPPPGR
;
A
#
# COMPACT_ATOMS: atom_id res chain seq x y z
N MET A 1 15.79 2.10 -0.45
CA MET A 1 15.41 3.16 0.52
C MET A 1 15.37 2.55 1.91
N ASP A 2 15.58 3.37 2.94
CA ASP A 2 15.49 2.92 4.34
C ASP A 2 14.03 2.88 4.83
N PHE A 3 13.82 2.34 6.02
CA PHE A 3 12.49 2.16 6.60
C PHE A 3 11.73 3.49 6.73
N ASP A 4 12.37 4.54 7.23
CA ASP A 4 11.73 5.82 7.47
C ASP A 4 11.31 6.49 6.15
N ALA A 5 12.13 6.37 5.11
CA ALA A 5 11.78 6.79 3.75
C ALA A 5 10.62 5.98 3.17
N VAL A 6 10.53 4.67 3.43
CA VAL A 6 9.38 3.84 3.01
C VAL A 6 8.10 4.32 3.67
N VAL A 7 8.10 4.49 5.00
CA VAL A 7 6.91 4.96 5.73
C VAL A 7 6.48 6.33 5.20
N ALA A 8 7.42 7.26 5.03
CA ALA A 8 7.14 8.57 4.47
C ALA A 8 6.60 8.49 3.03
N HIS A 9 7.13 7.59 2.20
CA HIS A 9 6.67 7.38 0.84
C HIS A 9 5.22 6.87 0.79
N VAL A 10 4.90 5.85 1.59
CA VAL A 10 3.55 5.27 1.68
C VAL A 10 2.57 6.30 2.23
N ARG A 11 2.97 7.09 3.24
CA ARG A 11 2.18 8.22 3.76
C ARG A 11 1.89 9.28 2.69
N GLY A 12 2.84 9.53 1.80
CA GLY A 12 2.65 10.41 0.64
C GLY A 12 1.54 9.95 -0.31
N TRP A 13 1.11 8.69 -0.24
CA TRP A 13 0.00 8.13 -1.01
C TRP A 13 -1.29 7.96 -0.22
N CYS A 14 -1.32 8.35 1.06
CA CYS A 14 -2.58 8.36 1.80
C CYS A 14 -3.61 9.24 1.09
N THR A 15 -4.88 8.84 1.13
CA THR A 15 -6.01 9.40 0.39
C THR A 15 -5.96 9.24 -1.12
N GLN A 16 -4.93 8.57 -1.67
CA GLN A 16 -4.84 8.28 -3.10
C GLN A 16 -5.33 6.86 -3.42
N PRO A 17 -5.92 6.65 -4.61
CA PRO A 17 -6.18 5.31 -5.12
C PRO A 17 -4.87 4.56 -5.36
N VAL A 18 -4.76 3.36 -4.80
CA VAL A 18 -3.63 2.45 -4.96
C VAL A 18 -4.12 1.04 -5.27
N VAL A 19 -3.17 0.20 -5.70
CA VAL A 19 -3.32 -1.25 -5.67
C VAL A 19 -2.14 -1.82 -4.89
N VAL A 20 -2.46 -2.57 -3.85
CA VAL A 20 -1.48 -3.33 -3.07
C VAL A 20 -1.50 -4.78 -3.57
N VAL A 21 -0.33 -5.35 -3.84
CA VAL A 21 -0.15 -6.76 -4.18
C VAL A 21 0.75 -7.39 -3.13
N LEU A 22 0.33 -8.53 -2.58
CA LEU A 22 1.13 -9.32 -1.65
C LEU A 22 1.63 -10.58 -2.36
N GLU A 23 2.94 -10.74 -2.38
CA GLU A 23 3.65 -11.90 -2.90
C GLU A 23 4.25 -12.70 -1.73
N PRO A 24 4.23 -14.05 -1.78
CA PRO A 24 3.91 -14.90 -2.94
C PRO A 24 2.43 -15.26 -3.11
N ASP A 25 1.54 -14.76 -2.26
CA ASP A 25 0.13 -15.16 -2.22
C ASP A 25 -0.71 -14.61 -3.39
N HIS A 26 -0.10 -13.81 -4.28
CA HIS A 26 -0.74 -13.08 -5.39
C HIS A 26 -2.03 -12.35 -4.99
N SER A 27 -2.11 -11.90 -3.73
CA SER A 27 -3.31 -11.22 -3.21
C SER A 27 -3.31 -9.77 -3.67
N VAL A 28 -4.40 -9.33 -4.31
CA VAL A 28 -4.52 -7.99 -4.88
C VAL A 28 -5.63 -7.20 -4.17
N MET A 29 -5.27 -6.04 -3.61
CA MET A 29 -6.15 -5.18 -2.83
C MET A 29 -6.17 -3.76 -3.44
N PRO A 30 -7.13 -3.46 -4.33
CA PRO A 30 -7.33 -2.12 -4.86
C PRO A 30 -8.17 -1.28 -3.87
N GLY A 31 -7.82 0.00 -3.73
CA GLY A 31 -8.66 0.94 -2.98
C GLY A 31 -7.99 2.26 -2.67
N VAL A 32 -8.61 3.07 -1.83
CA VAL A 32 -8.01 4.33 -1.35
C VAL A 32 -7.17 4.03 -0.13
N LEU A 33 -5.91 4.47 -0.11
CA LEU A 33 -4.99 4.17 0.99
C LEU A 33 -5.25 5.04 2.22
N HIS A 34 -5.32 4.45 3.39
CA HIS A 34 -5.43 5.15 4.67
C HIS A 34 -4.40 4.60 5.65
N GLU A 35 -3.76 5.48 6.41
CA GLU A 35 -3.02 5.10 7.61
C GLU A 35 -4.02 4.85 8.74
N ILE A 36 -3.95 3.67 9.35
CA ILE A 36 -4.86 3.22 10.42
C ILE A 36 -4.21 3.38 11.78
N ASP A 37 -2.92 3.13 11.85
CA ASP A 37 -2.14 3.27 13.08
C ASP A 37 -0.70 3.66 12.75
N SER A 38 -0.15 4.52 13.60
CA SER A 38 1.27 4.82 13.63
C SER A 38 1.81 4.33 14.97
N ALA A 39 2.56 3.23 14.95
CA ALA A 39 3.33 2.77 16.10
C ALA A 39 4.61 3.62 16.29
N GLY A 40 4.59 4.89 15.88
CA GLY A 40 5.74 5.79 15.93
C GLY A 40 6.92 5.26 15.11
N ILE A 41 8.01 4.95 15.80
CA ILE A 41 9.26 4.49 15.18
C ILE A 41 9.24 2.98 14.85
N ASP A 42 8.36 2.20 15.46
CA ASP A 42 8.43 0.73 15.40
C ASP A 42 7.67 0.15 14.21
N GLY A 43 6.67 0.88 13.70
CA GLY A 43 5.81 0.40 12.63
C GLY A 43 4.75 1.39 12.16
N ALA A 44 4.09 1.02 11.07
CA ALA A 44 2.93 1.73 10.55
C ALA A 44 1.96 0.75 9.87
N LEU A 45 0.66 0.93 10.10
CA LEU A 45 -0.39 0.10 9.52
C LEU A 45 -1.21 0.92 8.54
N PHE A 46 -1.37 0.39 7.33
CA PHE A 46 -2.18 0.99 6.29
C PHE A 46 -3.24 0.01 5.81
N ALA A 47 -4.41 0.53 5.49
CA ALA A 47 -5.50 -0.21 4.91
C ALA A 47 -5.98 0.45 3.62
N VAL A 48 -6.73 -0.30 2.82
CA VAL A 48 -7.43 0.24 1.66
C VAL A 48 -8.93 0.26 1.92
N ALA A 49 -9.58 1.39 1.63
CA ALA A 49 -11.04 1.55 1.66
C ALA A 49 -11.63 1.34 0.25
N ASP A 50 -12.90 0.96 0.18
CA ASP A 50 -13.61 0.81 -1.09
C ASP A 50 -13.61 2.17 -1.82
N PRO A 51 -13.14 2.25 -3.07
CA PRO A 51 -13.13 3.51 -3.81
C PRO A 51 -14.53 4.10 -4.06
N ARG A 52 -15.60 3.31 -3.91
CA ARG A 52 -17.01 3.75 -4.02
C ARG A 52 -17.58 4.27 -2.70
N ASP A 53 -16.96 3.91 -1.59
CA ASP A 53 -17.30 4.39 -0.25
C ASP A 53 -16.01 4.61 0.56
N PRO A 54 -15.26 5.70 0.26
CA PRO A 54 -13.96 5.95 0.89
C PRO A 54 -14.05 6.23 2.39
N ASP A 55 -15.24 6.64 2.85
CA ASP A 55 -15.53 6.90 4.26
C ASP A 55 -15.93 5.60 5.00
N ALA A 56 -16.20 4.50 4.28
CA ALA A 56 -16.41 3.20 4.90
C ALA A 56 -15.14 2.78 5.66
N ARG A 57 -15.36 2.23 6.85
CA ARG A 57 -14.26 1.66 7.62
C ARG A 57 -13.59 0.54 6.81
N PRO A 58 -12.28 0.60 6.56
CA PRO A 58 -11.59 -0.48 5.87
C PRO A 58 -11.74 -1.78 6.67
N THR A 59 -12.00 -2.88 5.95
CA THR A 59 -12.31 -4.17 6.58
C THR A 59 -11.07 -5.00 6.95
N GLY A 60 -9.87 -4.51 6.63
CA GLY A 60 -8.61 -5.21 6.91
C GLY A 60 -7.36 -4.36 6.63
N ILE A 61 -6.22 -4.81 7.17
CA ILE A 61 -4.90 -4.19 6.95
C ILE A 61 -4.35 -4.64 5.60
N ALA A 62 -3.93 -3.68 4.77
CA ALA A 62 -3.34 -3.94 3.45
C ALA A 62 -1.82 -3.93 3.48
N ILE A 63 -1.22 -3.08 4.33
CA ILE A 63 0.23 -2.98 4.51
C ILE A 63 0.50 -2.88 6.01
N ALA A 64 1.28 -3.81 6.53
CA ALA A 64 1.81 -3.73 7.89
C ALA A 64 3.32 -3.58 7.80
N LEU A 65 3.84 -2.39 8.12
CA LEU A 65 5.26 -2.10 8.15
C LEU A 65 5.79 -2.30 9.56
N PHE A 66 6.77 -3.18 9.73
CA PHE A 66 7.46 -3.40 10.99
C PHE A 66 8.97 -3.19 10.77
N ARG A 67 9.60 -2.36 11.62
CA ARG A 67 11.01 -2.01 11.46
C ARG A 67 11.93 -3.22 11.57
N ASP A 68 11.60 -4.16 12.45
CA ASP A 68 12.39 -5.37 12.71
C ASP A 68 12.33 -6.39 11.57
N ALA A 69 11.21 -6.44 10.85
CA ALA A 69 11.02 -7.34 9.72
C ALA A 69 11.43 -6.71 8.38
N PHE A 70 11.67 -5.39 8.33
CA PHE A 70 12.06 -4.68 7.12
C PHE A 70 13.41 -5.17 6.58
N VAL A 71 13.43 -5.64 5.34
CA VAL A 71 14.65 -6.12 4.68
C VAL A 71 15.15 -5.11 3.67
N SER A 72 14.30 -4.68 2.75
CA SER A 72 14.67 -3.70 1.73
C SER A 72 13.44 -3.09 1.08
N ALA A 73 13.62 -1.95 0.41
CA ALA A 73 12.62 -1.40 -0.47
C ALA A 73 13.24 -0.60 -1.61
N ARG A 74 12.55 -0.56 -2.75
CA ARG A 74 12.92 0.19 -3.95
C ARG A 74 11.68 0.71 -4.66
N VAL A 75 11.80 1.86 -5.30
CA VAL A 75 10.82 2.27 -6.32
C VAL A 75 11.30 1.69 -7.65
N ALA A 76 10.43 0.98 -8.35
CA ALA A 76 10.69 0.47 -9.70
C ALA A 76 10.52 1.60 -10.74
N ASP A 77 10.93 1.35 -11.98
CA ASP A 77 10.91 2.35 -13.06
C ASP A 77 9.49 2.84 -13.42
N ASP A 78 8.47 2.03 -13.11
CA ASP A 78 7.05 2.36 -13.28
C ASP A 78 6.45 3.15 -12.10
N GLY A 79 7.28 3.48 -11.10
CA GLY A 79 6.85 4.19 -9.90
C GLY A 79 6.20 3.30 -8.84
N ALA A 80 6.14 1.98 -9.02
CA ALA A 80 5.67 1.06 -8.00
C ALA A 80 6.70 0.94 -6.85
N LEU A 81 6.22 0.99 -5.62
CA LEU A 81 7.03 0.70 -4.44
C LEU A 81 7.06 -0.81 -4.22
N HIS A 82 8.24 -1.40 -4.29
CA HIS A 82 8.51 -2.77 -3.89
C HIS A 82 9.14 -2.78 -2.50
N LEU A 83 8.53 -3.49 -1.57
CA LEU A 83 8.94 -3.62 -0.19
C LEU A 83 9.11 -5.09 0.16
N HIS A 84 10.26 -5.47 0.70
CA HIS A 84 10.50 -6.82 1.21
C HIS A 84 10.51 -6.79 2.74
N GLN A 85 9.64 -7.59 3.34
CA GLN A 85 9.50 -7.72 4.78
C GLN A 85 9.43 -9.20 5.18
N GLY A 86 10.49 -9.70 5.81
CA GLY A 86 10.68 -11.13 6.07
C GLY A 86 10.63 -11.96 4.78
N ARG A 87 9.55 -12.73 4.58
CA ARG A 87 9.33 -13.59 3.40
C ARG A 87 8.30 -13.04 2.42
N ILE A 88 7.72 -11.88 2.73
CA ILE A 88 6.64 -11.26 1.94
C ILE A 88 7.23 -10.11 1.14
N GLU A 89 6.85 -10.04 -0.13
CA GLU A 89 7.01 -8.82 -0.93
C GLU A 89 5.66 -8.12 -1.04
N ILE A 90 5.67 -6.83 -0.71
CA ILE A 90 4.52 -5.94 -0.80
C ILE A 90 4.81 -4.98 -1.95
N ILE A 91 3.97 -5.01 -2.98
CA ILE A 91 4.08 -4.13 -4.14
C ILE A 91 2.92 -3.15 -4.08
N VAL A 92 3.22 -1.86 -4.01
CA VAL A 92 2.22 -0.80 -3.94
C VAL A 92 2.37 0.08 -5.16
N ARG A 93 1.31 0.18 -5.95
CA ARG A 93 1.25 1.04 -7.14
C ARG A 93 0.12 2.04 -7.01
N ARG A 94 0.36 3.29 -7.41
CA ARG A 94 -0.74 4.25 -7.57
C ARG A 94 -1.65 3.79 -8.69
N ARG A 95 -2.95 3.96 -8.51
CA ARG A 95 -3.93 3.71 -9.55
C ARG A 95 -4.25 5.02 -10.23
N ASP A 96 -3.83 5.16 -11.48
CA ASP A 96 -4.25 6.30 -12.29
C ASP A 96 -5.77 6.24 -12.49
N ALA A 97 -6.44 7.40 -12.34
CA ALA A 97 -7.88 7.54 -12.54
C ALA A 97 -8.35 7.11 -13.95
N SER A 98 -7.42 7.00 -14.91
CA SER A 98 -7.67 6.56 -16.29
C SER A 98 -7.85 5.04 -16.44
N SER A 99 -7.56 4.24 -15.41
CA SER A 99 -7.68 2.77 -15.43
C SER A 99 -9.07 2.24 -15.04
N ALA A 100 -10.12 3.08 -15.14
CA ALA A 100 -11.49 2.60 -15.02
C ALA A 100 -11.82 1.77 -16.26
N PRO A 101 -12.29 0.51 -16.13
CA PRO A 101 -12.84 -0.19 -17.28
C PRO A 101 -13.99 0.66 -17.86
N PRO A 102 -14.13 0.77 -19.20
CA PRO A 102 -15.22 1.53 -19.79
C PRO A 102 -16.55 1.00 -19.23
N PRO A 103 -17.53 1.88 -18.94
CA PRO A 103 -18.84 1.42 -18.53
C PRO A 103 -19.36 0.49 -19.63
N GLY A 104 -19.60 -0.77 -19.27
CA GLY A 104 -20.16 -1.76 -20.18
C GLY A 104 -21.45 -1.22 -20.79
N ARG A 105 -21.50 -1.20 -22.11
CA ARG A 105 -22.69 -0.88 -22.89
C ARG A 105 -23.68 -2.04 -22.88
#